data_AF-A0A538S452-F1
#
_entry.id   AF-A0A538S452-F1
#
_cell.length_a   1.000
_cell.length_b   1.000
_cell.length_c   1.000
_cell.angle_alpha   90.00
_cell.angle_beta   90.00
_cell.angle_gamma   90.00
#
_symmetry.space_group_name_H-M   'P 1'
#
loop_
_entity.id
_entity.type
_entity.pdbx_description
1 polymer ?
#
loop_
_entity_poly.entity_id
_entity_poly.type
_entity_poly.pdbx_seq_one_letter_code
_entity_poly.pdbx_strand_id
1 'polypeptide(L)'
;MITPLEFEKRYHNLVVTLDDLSMLTVDVKNYRLRGSAPAKHHDTVAAENMKDRILSHLNDNIKADTKLEKSEIKAASAANPWAPLLLMEAGVLHALTQNMKDAKPRIALVHMGKGWPDDIALTLSLVVHYKLYDKSLDVKLGVTKYCNDYIGLDCNGFVGNYALAIGSTLTASTYIGSFAPEAKRRTKLEDVQAKDVMVWPDYGHITIIDSIDPLTKAADGKPTREARVVESTAFSGLGNGRDGLQNSLYAIRSVDAHKKFTIERPKGGGKDLVYISPLS
;
A
#
# COMPACT_ATOMS: atom_id res chain seq x y z
N MET A 1 -3.59 -10.09 16.50
CA MET A 1 -3.18 -9.95 15.09
C MET A 1 -4.14 -8.99 14.43
N ILE A 2 -3.65 -7.97 13.72
CA ILE A 2 -4.47 -6.93 13.08
C ILE A 2 -5.42 -7.55 12.04
N THR A 3 -6.65 -7.06 11.95
CA THR A 3 -7.64 -7.44 10.93
C THR A 3 -7.43 -6.65 9.64
N PRO A 4 -7.94 -7.11 8.48
CA PRO A 4 -7.87 -6.33 7.25
C PRO A 4 -8.48 -4.93 7.37
N LEU A 5 -9.63 -4.78 8.05
CA LEU A 5 -10.29 -3.49 8.26
C LEU A 5 -9.48 -2.57 9.20
N GLU A 6 -8.83 -3.10 10.23
CA GLU A 6 -7.91 -2.31 11.06
C GLU A 6 -6.67 -1.88 10.27
N PHE A 7 -6.18 -2.71 9.35
CA PHE A 7 -5.04 -2.37 8.50
C PHE A 7 -5.42 -1.32 7.44
N GLU A 8 -6.61 -1.40 6.85
CA GLU A 8 -7.20 -0.37 5.98
C GLU A 8 -7.19 1.01 6.66
N LYS A 9 -7.60 1.08 7.93
CA LYS A 9 -7.62 2.33 8.71
C LYS A 9 -6.26 3.00 8.82
N ARG A 10 -5.14 2.27 8.70
CA ARG A 10 -3.79 2.86 8.71
C ARG A 10 -3.53 3.71 7.47
N TYR A 11 -4.13 3.38 6.33
CA TYR A 11 -4.03 4.18 5.10
C TYR A 11 -4.94 5.41 5.14
N HIS A 12 -6.13 5.28 5.75
CA HIS A 12 -7.07 6.40 5.87
C HIS A 12 -6.69 7.42 6.95
N ASN A 13 -5.89 7.02 7.94
CA ASN A 13 -5.48 7.87 9.06
C ASN A 13 -3.96 8.01 9.14
N LEU A 14 -3.31 8.17 7.99
CA LEU A 14 -1.85 8.20 7.92
C LEU A 14 -1.33 9.52 8.51
N VAL A 15 -0.50 9.42 9.54
CA VAL A 15 0.11 10.60 10.18
C VAL A 15 1.43 10.95 9.49
N VAL A 16 1.55 12.20 9.04
CA VAL A 16 2.74 12.77 8.42
C VAL A 16 3.27 13.89 9.32
N THR A 17 4.58 13.89 9.57
CA THR A 17 5.25 14.96 10.33
C THR A 17 5.72 16.03 9.36
N LEU A 18 5.41 17.29 9.64
CA LEU A 18 5.83 18.45 8.86
C LEU A 18 7.17 19.00 9.38
N ASP A 19 7.80 19.93 8.63
CA ASP A 19 9.09 20.52 9.00
C ASP A 19 9.05 21.27 10.35
N ASP A 20 7.89 21.80 10.73
CA ASP A 20 7.66 22.49 12.01
C ASP A 20 7.30 21.52 13.16
N LEU A 21 7.46 20.21 12.94
CA LEU A 21 7.08 19.11 13.82
C LEU A 21 5.57 19.01 14.09
N SER A 22 4.74 19.83 13.43
CA SER A 22 3.30 19.63 13.48
C SER A 22 2.89 18.39 12.69
N MET A 23 1.72 17.84 13.03
CA MET A 23 1.21 16.62 12.40
C MET A 23 0.07 16.93 11.43
N LEU A 24 0.03 16.17 10.35
CA LEU A 24 -1.04 16.15 9.35
C LEU A 24 -1.56 14.71 9.22
N THR A 25 -2.88 14.53 9.24
CA THR A 25 -3.51 13.26 8.87
C THR A 25 -3.85 13.31 7.38
N VAL A 26 -3.39 12.31 6.62
CA VAL A 26 -3.62 12.15 5.19
C VAL A 26 -4.42 10.87 4.94
N ASP A 27 -5.38 10.96 4.02
CA ASP A 27 -6.25 9.85 3.61
C ASP A 27 -5.75 9.25 2.28
N VAL A 28 -5.07 8.10 2.34
CA VAL A 28 -4.62 7.36 1.16
C VAL A 28 -5.73 6.43 0.68
N LYS A 29 -6.60 6.96 -0.18
CA LYS A 29 -7.77 6.21 -0.69
C LYS A 29 -7.75 5.91 -2.19
N ASN A 30 -6.97 6.61 -3.00
CA ASN A 30 -7.10 6.50 -4.46
C ASN A 30 -6.50 5.18 -4.99
N TYR A 31 -7.16 4.60 -6.00
CA TYR A 31 -6.60 3.48 -6.75
C TYR A 31 -5.43 3.95 -7.63
N ARG A 32 -4.34 3.18 -7.65
CA ARG A 32 -3.22 3.46 -8.55
C ARG A 32 -2.58 2.18 -9.05
N LEU A 33 -2.71 1.92 -10.35
CA LEU A 33 -2.04 0.81 -11.04
C LEU A 33 -1.02 1.37 -12.03
N ARG A 34 0.19 0.79 -12.06
CA ARG A 34 1.21 1.18 -13.03
C ARG A 34 0.83 0.75 -14.45
N GLY A 35 1.01 1.63 -15.43
CA GLY A 35 0.89 1.30 -16.86
C GLY A 35 -0.54 1.13 -17.40
N SER A 36 -1.56 1.45 -16.60
CA SER A 36 -2.95 1.44 -17.06
C SER A 36 -3.29 2.71 -17.85
N ALA A 37 -4.19 2.59 -18.84
CA ALA A 37 -4.56 3.71 -19.71
C ALA A 37 -5.09 4.93 -18.91
N PRO A 38 -4.69 6.17 -19.28
CA PRO A 38 -4.92 7.39 -18.49
C PRO A 38 -6.40 7.75 -18.27
N ALA A 39 -7.33 7.18 -19.04
CA ALA A 39 -8.75 7.48 -18.93
C ALA A 39 -9.43 6.91 -17.68
N LYS A 40 -8.78 6.03 -16.91
CA LYS A 40 -9.37 5.40 -15.70
C LYS A 40 -8.48 5.47 -14.46
N HIS A 41 -7.28 6.03 -14.57
CA HIS A 41 -6.28 6.00 -13.50
C HIS A 41 -5.49 7.30 -13.50
N HIS A 42 -5.16 7.81 -12.30
CA HIS A 42 -4.31 8.99 -12.15
C HIS A 42 -2.99 8.83 -12.92
N ASP A 43 -2.56 9.90 -13.60
CA ASP A 43 -1.41 9.93 -14.50
C ASP A 43 -0.17 9.24 -13.90
N THR A 44 0.17 8.08 -14.47
CA THR A 44 1.29 7.25 -14.02
C THR A 44 2.63 7.88 -14.36
N VAL A 45 2.72 8.65 -15.44
CA VAL A 45 3.93 9.38 -15.83
C VAL A 45 4.19 10.51 -14.85
N ALA A 46 3.15 11.27 -14.48
CA ALA A 46 3.30 12.34 -13.49
C ALA A 46 3.76 11.81 -12.12
N ALA A 47 3.21 10.69 -11.65
CA ALA A 47 3.67 10.06 -10.41
C ALA A 47 5.10 9.52 -10.51
N GLU A 48 5.49 8.90 -11.64
CA GLU A 48 6.88 8.48 -11.88
C GLU A 48 7.84 9.66 -11.88
N ASN A 49 7.46 10.80 -12.49
CA ASN A 49 8.26 12.03 -12.47
C ASN A 49 8.42 12.57 -11.03
N MET A 50 7.36 12.55 -10.22
CA MET A 50 7.44 13.01 -8.83
C MET A 50 8.30 12.08 -7.96
N LYS A 51 8.22 10.77 -8.17
CA LYS A 51 9.14 9.78 -7.60
C LYS A 51 10.59 10.10 -7.96
N ASP A 52 10.89 10.36 -9.23
CA ASP A 52 12.26 10.67 -9.68
C ASP A 52 12.79 11.98 -9.09
N ARG A 53 11.93 12.99 -8.90
CA ARG A 53 12.30 14.23 -8.20
C ARG A 53 12.70 13.99 -6.75
N ILE A 54 11.93 13.19 -6.00
CA ILE A 54 12.29 12.83 -4.62
C ILE A 54 13.63 12.07 -4.59
N LEU A 55 13.80 11.08 -5.46
CA LEU A 55 15.02 10.28 -5.52
C LEU A 55 16.23 11.12 -5.92
N SER A 56 16.06 12.14 -6.77
CA SER A 56 17.12 13.09 -7.12
C SER A 56 17.60 13.85 -5.89
N HIS A 57 16.69 14.48 -5.14
CA HIS A 57 17.05 15.20 -3.91
C HIS A 57 17.70 14.27 -2.87
N LEU A 58 17.20 13.04 -2.75
CA LEU A 58 17.77 12.05 -1.83
C LEU A 58 19.19 11.66 -2.23
N ASN A 59 19.47 11.53 -3.53
CA ASN A 59 20.84 11.28 -4.02
C ASN A 59 21.78 12.46 -3.75
N ASP A 60 21.29 13.69 -3.88
CA ASP A 60 22.06 14.89 -3.57
C ASP A 60 22.42 14.92 -2.07
N ASN A 61 21.47 14.62 -1.18
CA ASN A 61 21.71 14.50 0.26
C ASN A 61 22.72 13.39 0.58
N ILE A 62 22.55 12.18 0.02
CA ILE A 62 23.49 11.07 0.18
C ILE A 62 24.91 11.47 -0.23
N LYS A 63 25.05 12.19 -1.35
CA LYS A 63 26.35 12.65 -1.86
C LYS A 63 26.98 13.69 -0.93
N ALA A 64 26.19 14.64 -0.43
CA ALA A 64 26.63 15.65 0.52
C ALA A 64 27.10 15.03 1.83
N ASP A 65 26.29 14.15 2.42
CA ASP A 65 26.57 13.49 3.70
C ASP A 65 27.78 12.55 3.61
N THR A 66 27.92 11.79 2.51
CA THR A 66 29.11 10.96 2.26
C THR A 66 30.38 11.80 2.16
N LYS A 67 30.29 13.02 1.59
CA LYS A 67 31.44 13.92 1.49
C LYS A 67 31.82 14.45 2.87
N LEU A 68 30.83 14.81 3.70
CA LEU A 68 31.02 15.29 5.06
C LEU A 68 31.60 14.18 5.97
N GLU A 69 31.05 12.98 5.91
CA GLU A 69 31.57 11.79 6.61
C GLU A 69 33.07 11.60 6.33
N LYS A 70 33.47 11.65 5.05
CA LYS A 70 34.88 11.53 4.66
C LYS A 70 35.75 12.68 5.18
N SER A 71 35.23 13.90 5.26
CA SER A 71 35.99 15.01 5.85
C SER A 71 36.15 14.85 7.36
N GLU A 72 35.13 14.37 8.07
CA GLU A 72 35.22 14.12 9.51
C GLU A 72 36.21 13.01 9.85
N ILE A 73 36.18 11.89 9.10
CA ILE A 73 37.16 10.80 9.24
C ILE A 73 38.58 11.32 8.99
N LYS A 74 38.77 12.12 7.94
CA LYS A 74 40.07 12.73 7.64
C LYS A 74 40.53 13.66 8.77
N ALA A 75 39.65 14.50 9.30
CA ALA A 75 39.95 15.41 10.41
C ALA A 75 40.31 14.66 11.71
N ALA A 76 39.64 13.55 12.00
CA ALA A 76 39.92 12.71 13.15
C ALA A 76 41.33 12.07 13.09
N SER A 77 41.78 11.69 11.89
CA SER A 77 43.10 11.05 11.69
C SER A 77 44.32 11.99 11.90
N ALA A 78 44.11 13.30 12.01
CA ALA A 78 45.19 14.29 12.07
C ALA A 78 45.72 14.57 13.50
N ALA A 79 45.74 13.56 14.38
CA ALA A 79 46.11 13.70 15.81
C ALA A 79 45.31 14.78 16.56
N ASN A 80 44.02 14.92 16.24
CA ASN A 80 43.12 15.91 16.80
C ASN A 80 42.59 15.44 18.18
N PRO A 81 42.65 16.24 19.26
CA PRO A 81 42.08 15.88 20.56
C PRO A 81 40.55 15.62 20.51
N TRP A 82 39.85 16.11 19.48
CA TRP A 82 38.43 15.87 19.24
C TRP A 82 38.13 14.63 18.38
N ALA A 83 39.13 13.82 18.02
CA ALA A 83 38.97 12.66 17.15
C ALA A 83 37.82 11.72 17.56
N PRO A 84 37.56 11.41 18.84
CA PRO A 84 36.43 10.57 19.22
C PRO A 84 35.06 11.17 18.85
N LEU A 85 34.88 12.48 19.01
CA LEU A 85 33.63 13.17 18.66
C LEU A 85 33.41 13.17 17.15
N LEU A 86 34.44 13.49 16.37
CA LEU A 86 34.38 13.50 14.90
C LEU A 86 34.08 12.10 14.33
N LEU A 87 34.65 11.05 14.93
CA LEU A 87 34.33 9.65 14.55
C LEU A 87 32.88 9.27 14.89
N MET A 88 32.33 9.76 16.00
CA MET A 88 30.92 9.57 16.34
C MET A 88 30.02 10.27 15.32
N GLU A 89 30.32 11.53 14.97
CA GLU A 89 29.59 12.29 13.95
C GLU A 89 29.64 11.61 12.58
N ALA A 90 30.82 11.13 12.16
CA ALA A 90 30.97 10.33 10.95
C ALA A 90 30.11 9.06 10.99
N GLY A 91 30.06 8.37 12.13
CA GLY A 91 29.20 7.20 12.33
C GLY A 91 27.71 7.51 12.19
N VAL A 92 27.25 8.66 12.71
CA VAL A 92 25.87 9.12 12.55
C VAL A 92 25.56 9.44 11.08
N LEU A 93 26.44 10.18 10.40
CA LEU A 93 26.30 10.48 8.96
C LEU A 93 26.26 9.22 8.11
N HIS A 94 27.09 8.23 8.45
CA HIS A 94 27.09 6.93 7.78
C HIS A 94 25.73 6.24 7.92
N ALA A 95 25.22 6.13 9.16
CA ALA A 95 23.94 5.49 9.44
C ALA A 95 22.77 6.20 8.72
N LEU A 96 22.73 7.52 8.74
CA LEU A 96 21.74 8.32 8.00
C LEU A 96 21.83 8.06 6.49
N THR A 97 23.05 8.04 5.95
CA THR A 97 23.28 7.77 4.52
C THR A 97 22.79 6.38 4.11
N GLN A 98 23.05 5.34 4.92
CA GLN A 98 22.55 4.00 4.64
C GLN A 98 21.03 3.93 4.71
N ASN A 99 20.42 4.52 5.75
CA ASN A 99 18.95 4.59 5.87
C ASN A 99 18.30 5.25 4.65
N MET A 100 18.89 6.34 4.13
CA MET A 100 18.42 6.99 2.90
C MET A 100 18.55 6.08 1.67
N LYS A 101 19.67 5.35 1.53
CA LYS A 101 19.84 4.38 0.42
C LYS A 101 18.80 3.27 0.47
N ASP A 102 18.53 2.73 1.66
CA ASP A 102 17.56 1.66 1.88
C ASP A 102 16.11 2.13 1.74
N ALA A 103 15.85 3.44 1.90
CA ALA A 103 14.53 4.03 1.66
C ALA A 103 14.19 4.16 0.17
N LYS A 104 15.18 4.28 -0.73
CA LYS A 104 14.95 4.47 -2.18
C LYS A 104 13.98 3.46 -2.81
N PRO A 105 14.19 2.14 -2.68
CA PRO A 105 13.25 1.16 -3.27
C PRO A 105 11.84 1.28 -2.67
N ARG A 106 11.73 1.62 -1.38
CA ARG A 106 10.43 1.79 -0.70
C ARG A 106 9.67 3.01 -1.21
N ILE A 107 10.35 4.14 -1.40
CA ILE A 107 9.79 5.36 -2.02
C ILE A 107 9.32 5.10 -3.46
N ALA A 108 10.04 4.26 -4.20
CA ALA A 108 9.61 3.86 -5.54
C ALA A 108 8.29 3.07 -5.51
N LEU A 109 8.15 2.12 -4.58
CA LEU A 109 6.93 1.34 -4.42
C LEU A 109 5.71 2.19 -4.06
N VAL A 110 5.87 3.27 -3.29
CA VAL A 110 4.80 4.21 -2.94
C VAL A 110 4.11 4.77 -4.20
N HIS A 111 4.89 5.22 -5.18
CA HIS A 111 4.36 5.79 -6.41
C HIS A 111 3.84 4.73 -7.40
N MET A 112 4.16 3.46 -7.17
CA MET A 112 3.69 2.33 -7.96
C MET A 112 2.37 1.73 -7.43
N GLY A 113 1.80 2.27 -6.35
CA GLY A 113 0.61 1.69 -5.74
C GLY A 113 0.90 0.56 -4.74
N LYS A 114 2.14 0.43 -4.27
CA LYS A 114 2.61 -0.70 -3.45
C LYS A 114 3.21 -0.27 -2.11
N GLY A 115 3.09 1.01 -1.76
CA GLY A 115 3.68 1.59 -0.55
C GLY A 115 3.07 1.03 0.72
N TRP A 116 3.92 0.70 1.69
CA TRP A 116 3.51 0.45 3.07
C TRP A 116 3.09 1.77 3.75
N PRO A 117 2.19 1.78 4.75
CA PRO A 117 1.77 3.03 5.41
C PRO A 117 2.96 3.90 5.86
N ASP A 118 3.93 3.31 6.56
CA ASP A 118 5.08 4.03 7.10
C ASP A 118 6.02 4.55 5.98
N ASP A 119 6.09 3.84 4.84
CA ASP A 119 6.84 4.31 3.66
C ASP A 119 6.15 5.48 2.96
N ILE A 120 4.81 5.48 2.94
CA ILE A 120 4.02 6.60 2.43
C ILE A 120 4.21 7.82 3.33
N ALA A 121 4.20 7.64 4.66
CA ALA A 121 4.41 8.73 5.60
C ALA A 121 5.82 9.33 5.46
N LEU A 122 6.85 8.48 5.32
CA LEU A 122 8.22 8.93 5.03
C LEU A 122 8.27 9.69 3.70
N THR A 123 7.64 9.16 2.65
CA THR A 123 7.60 9.81 1.33
C THR A 123 6.94 11.18 1.39
N LEU A 124 5.81 11.31 2.08
CA LEU A 124 5.14 12.60 2.26
C LEU A 124 5.94 13.56 3.13
N SER A 125 6.69 13.07 4.11
CA SER A 125 7.61 13.89 4.90
C SER A 125 8.76 14.43 4.02
N LEU A 126 9.29 13.62 3.10
CA LEU A 126 10.27 14.08 2.10
C LEU A 126 9.67 15.09 1.12
N VAL A 127 8.40 14.97 0.75
CA VAL A 127 7.69 15.96 -0.08
C VAL A 127 7.63 17.32 0.62
N VAL A 128 7.36 17.34 1.93
CA VAL A 128 7.38 18.57 2.74
C VAL A 128 8.79 19.14 2.77
N HIS A 129 9.76 18.33 3.18
CA HIS A 129 11.15 18.73 3.34
C HIS A 129 11.76 19.32 2.06
N TYR A 130 11.49 18.69 0.90
CA TYR A 130 11.95 19.16 -0.40
C TYR A 130 11.01 20.16 -1.08
N LYS A 131 9.91 20.55 -0.42
CA LYS A 131 8.91 21.50 -0.91
C LYS A 131 8.38 21.14 -2.30
N LEU A 132 8.10 19.85 -2.51
CA LEU A 132 7.64 19.28 -3.77
C LEU A 132 6.11 19.31 -3.94
N TYR A 133 5.40 19.90 -2.97
CA TYR A 133 3.97 20.17 -3.04
C TYR A 133 3.67 21.50 -3.76
N ASP A 134 2.40 21.76 -4.04
CA ASP A 134 1.94 23.04 -4.60
C ASP A 134 2.12 24.17 -3.57
N LYS A 135 3.14 25.01 -3.78
CA LYS A 135 3.50 26.12 -2.89
C LYS A 135 2.52 27.29 -2.91
N SER A 136 1.53 27.29 -3.81
CA SER A 136 0.43 28.27 -3.78
C SER A 136 -0.61 27.96 -2.69
N LEU A 137 -0.58 26.74 -2.14
CA LEU A 137 -1.42 26.28 -1.05
C LEU A 137 -0.65 26.33 0.28
N ASP A 138 -1.37 26.34 1.40
CA ASP A 138 -0.73 26.02 2.68
C ASP A 138 -0.16 24.59 2.64
N VAL A 139 0.83 24.33 3.49
CA VAL A 139 1.56 23.05 3.48
C VAL A 139 0.63 21.84 3.67
N LYS A 140 -0.42 21.94 4.49
CA LYS A 140 -1.33 20.82 4.76
C LYS A 140 -2.18 20.50 3.55
N LEU A 141 -2.75 21.52 2.91
CA LEU A 141 -3.49 21.35 1.65
C LEU A 141 -2.58 20.91 0.51
N GLY A 142 -1.36 21.46 0.40
CA GLY A 142 -0.39 21.09 -0.62
C GLY A 142 0.02 19.62 -0.55
N VAL A 143 0.33 19.12 0.65
CA VAL A 143 0.68 17.71 0.88
C VAL A 143 -0.51 16.78 0.64
N THR A 144 -1.70 17.18 1.09
CA THR A 144 -2.93 16.42 0.83
C THR A 144 -3.19 16.32 -0.67
N LYS A 145 -3.04 17.42 -1.41
CA LYS A 145 -3.15 17.45 -2.87
C LYS A 145 -2.12 16.54 -3.53
N TYR A 146 -0.85 16.64 -3.11
CA TYR A 146 0.22 15.75 -3.60
C TYR A 146 -0.16 14.28 -3.42
N CYS A 147 -0.62 13.89 -2.24
CA CYS A 147 -1.04 12.53 -1.96
C CYS A 147 -2.15 12.08 -2.92
N ASN A 148 -3.20 12.90 -3.09
CA ASN A 148 -4.31 12.59 -3.98
C ASN A 148 -3.87 12.46 -5.45
N ASP A 149 -2.94 13.30 -5.90
CA ASP A 149 -2.50 13.34 -7.29
C ASP A 149 -1.51 12.23 -7.66
N TYR A 150 -0.63 11.84 -6.73
CA TYR A 150 0.56 11.03 -7.04
C TYR A 150 0.71 9.75 -6.23
N ILE A 151 -0.01 9.61 -5.12
CA ILE A 151 0.04 8.41 -4.26
C ILE A 151 -1.31 7.68 -4.36
N GLY A 152 -1.25 6.36 -4.29
CA GLY A 152 -2.42 5.50 -4.27
C GLY A 152 -2.02 4.08 -3.93
N LEU A 153 -2.97 3.16 -4.05
CA LEU A 153 -2.76 1.75 -3.75
C LEU A 153 -3.38 0.89 -4.85
N ASP A 154 -2.65 -0.09 -5.38
CA ASP A 154 -3.25 -1.13 -6.22
C ASP A 154 -3.84 -2.25 -5.35
N CYS A 155 -4.57 -3.19 -5.96
CA CYS A 155 -5.22 -4.29 -5.27
C CYS A 155 -4.21 -5.17 -4.48
N ASN A 156 -3.07 -5.47 -5.09
CA ASN A 156 -2.00 -6.26 -4.48
C ASN A 156 -1.13 -5.45 -3.53
N GLY A 157 -1.01 -4.14 -3.74
CA GLY A 157 -0.38 -3.19 -2.83
C GLY A 157 -1.03 -3.26 -1.47
N PHE A 158 -2.36 -3.31 -1.42
CA PHE A 158 -3.07 -3.53 -0.17
C PHE A 158 -2.89 -4.95 0.38
N VAL A 159 -3.30 -5.97 -0.38
CA VAL A 159 -3.37 -7.36 0.12
C VAL A 159 -1.99 -7.92 0.45
N GLY A 160 -0.99 -7.65 -0.39
CA GLY A 160 0.39 -8.07 -0.17
C GLY A 160 1.06 -7.37 1.01
N ASN A 161 0.77 -6.09 1.26
CA ASN A 161 1.25 -5.42 2.48
C ASN A 161 0.53 -5.98 3.72
N TYR A 162 -0.77 -6.23 3.67
CA TYR A 162 -1.46 -6.88 4.79
C TYR A 162 -0.89 -8.29 5.07
N ALA A 163 -0.60 -9.08 4.03
CA ALA A 163 0.01 -10.40 4.15
C ALA A 163 1.33 -10.33 4.92
N LEU A 164 2.21 -9.41 4.54
CA LEU A 164 3.47 -9.17 5.23
C LEU A 164 3.25 -8.73 6.69
N ALA A 165 2.24 -7.88 6.95
CA ALA A 165 1.90 -7.40 8.29
C ALA A 165 1.50 -8.51 9.28
N ILE A 166 0.96 -9.61 8.76
CA ILE A 166 0.56 -10.77 9.56
C ILE A 166 1.60 -11.91 9.55
N GLY A 167 2.80 -11.66 9.00
CA GLY A 167 3.92 -12.61 9.01
C GLY A 167 3.98 -13.57 7.81
N SER A 168 3.24 -13.30 6.73
CA SER A 168 3.36 -14.05 5.48
C SER A 168 4.65 -13.68 4.74
N THR A 169 5.12 -14.59 3.88
CA THR A 169 6.21 -14.32 2.92
C THR A 169 5.72 -13.68 1.63
N LEU A 170 4.39 -13.62 1.41
CA LEU A 170 3.79 -12.92 0.29
C LEU A 170 3.84 -11.40 0.53
N THR A 171 4.11 -10.65 -0.53
CA THR A 171 4.32 -9.19 -0.47
C THR A 171 3.53 -8.48 -1.55
N ALA A 172 3.50 -7.14 -1.53
CA ALA A 172 2.93 -6.32 -2.60
C ALA A 172 3.58 -6.53 -3.99
N SER A 173 4.74 -7.20 -4.06
CA SER A 173 5.43 -7.55 -5.31
C SER A 173 5.17 -9.00 -5.76
N THR A 174 4.51 -9.80 -4.94
CA THR A 174 4.19 -11.19 -5.28
C THR A 174 3.14 -11.25 -6.39
N TYR A 175 3.29 -12.18 -7.33
CA TYR A 175 2.30 -12.40 -8.39
C TYR A 175 0.94 -12.78 -7.79
N ILE A 176 -0.15 -12.16 -8.26
CA ILE A 176 -1.51 -12.35 -7.70
C ILE A 176 -1.94 -13.82 -7.69
N GLY A 177 -1.61 -14.60 -8.73
CA GLY A 177 -1.95 -16.02 -8.78
C GLY A 177 -1.32 -16.86 -7.66
N SER A 178 -0.21 -16.40 -7.07
CA SER A 178 0.45 -17.07 -5.94
C SER A 178 -0.34 -16.99 -4.63
N PHE A 179 -1.33 -16.09 -4.52
CA PHE A 179 -2.19 -15.97 -3.35
C PHE A 179 -3.33 -17.00 -3.33
N ALA A 180 -3.65 -17.62 -4.48
CA ALA A 180 -4.68 -18.65 -4.58
C ALA A 180 -4.16 -19.90 -5.32
N PRO A 181 -3.11 -20.57 -4.81
CA PRO A 181 -2.59 -21.79 -5.43
C PRO A 181 -3.66 -22.87 -5.40
N GLU A 182 -3.78 -23.64 -6.48
CA GLU A 182 -4.90 -24.58 -6.70
C GLU A 182 -5.10 -25.58 -5.56
N ALA A 183 -4.01 -26.01 -4.93
CA ALA A 183 -4.02 -26.93 -3.80
C ALA A 183 -4.65 -26.34 -2.53
N LYS A 184 -4.62 -25.01 -2.33
CA LYS A 184 -5.17 -24.33 -1.15
C LYS A 184 -6.57 -23.74 -1.36
N ARG A 185 -7.07 -23.70 -2.59
CA ARG A 185 -8.40 -23.14 -2.90
C ARG A 185 -9.50 -23.86 -2.13
N ARG A 186 -10.36 -23.08 -1.47
CA ARG A 186 -11.59 -23.56 -0.82
C ARG A 186 -12.47 -24.28 -1.85
N THR A 187 -13.24 -25.26 -1.40
CA THR A 187 -14.12 -26.06 -2.28
C THR A 187 -15.58 -26.02 -1.88
N LYS A 188 -15.90 -25.42 -0.73
CA LYS A 188 -17.25 -25.30 -0.17
C LYS A 188 -17.48 -23.91 0.43
N LEU A 189 -18.73 -23.48 0.51
CA LEU A 189 -19.09 -22.19 1.11
C LEU A 189 -18.77 -22.15 2.61
N GLU A 190 -18.98 -23.27 3.28
CA GLU A 190 -18.75 -23.47 4.71
C GLU A 190 -17.27 -23.29 5.09
N ASP A 191 -16.35 -23.56 4.15
CA ASP A 191 -14.91 -23.49 4.39
C ASP A 191 -14.34 -22.07 4.27
N VAL A 192 -15.12 -21.12 3.75
CA VAL A 192 -14.68 -19.72 3.60
C VAL A 192 -14.49 -19.08 4.98
N GLN A 193 -13.37 -18.40 5.19
CA GLN A 193 -13.03 -17.81 6.47
C GLN A 193 -12.63 -16.34 6.35
N ALA A 194 -12.70 -15.62 7.47
CA ALA A 194 -12.00 -14.35 7.60
C ALA A 194 -10.51 -14.56 7.28
N LYS A 195 -9.89 -13.56 6.64
CA LYS A 195 -8.52 -13.57 6.11
C LYS A 195 -8.27 -14.49 4.92
N ASP A 196 -9.29 -15.17 4.39
CA ASP A 196 -9.17 -15.70 3.04
C ASP A 196 -9.06 -14.54 2.03
N VAL A 197 -8.32 -14.77 0.95
CA VAL A 197 -8.25 -13.87 -0.20
C VAL A 197 -9.23 -14.31 -1.26
N MET A 198 -9.76 -13.33 -2.02
CA MET A 198 -10.48 -13.59 -3.26
C MET A 198 -9.60 -13.16 -4.43
N VAL A 199 -9.33 -14.06 -5.38
CA VAL A 199 -8.49 -13.83 -6.55
C VAL A 199 -9.28 -14.06 -7.82
N TRP A 200 -9.30 -13.09 -8.73
CA TRP A 200 -10.02 -13.22 -10.00
C TRP A 200 -9.32 -14.24 -10.92
N PRO A 201 -10.05 -15.01 -11.76
CA PRO A 201 -9.47 -16.07 -12.58
C PRO A 201 -8.42 -15.62 -13.61
N ASP A 202 -8.46 -14.35 -14.01
CA ASP A 202 -7.45 -13.73 -14.89
C ASP A 202 -6.20 -13.25 -14.12
N TYR A 203 -6.21 -13.39 -12.79
CA TYR A 203 -5.20 -12.90 -11.86
C TYR A 203 -4.97 -11.38 -11.95
N GLY A 204 -5.97 -10.64 -12.44
CA GLY A 204 -5.92 -9.18 -12.57
C GLY A 204 -6.37 -8.42 -11.32
N HIS A 205 -7.07 -9.09 -10.39
CA HIS A 205 -7.56 -8.49 -9.15
C HIS A 205 -7.47 -9.44 -7.96
N ILE A 206 -7.26 -8.85 -6.78
CA ILE A 206 -7.22 -9.54 -5.49
C ILE A 206 -7.86 -8.69 -4.39
N THR A 207 -8.59 -9.34 -3.49
CA THR A 207 -9.18 -8.72 -2.30
C THR A 207 -9.03 -9.63 -1.08
N ILE A 208 -9.38 -9.14 0.10
CA ILE A 208 -9.31 -9.92 1.34
C ILE A 208 -10.58 -9.82 2.17
N ILE A 209 -11.00 -10.95 2.74
CA ILE A 209 -12.16 -11.03 3.63
C ILE A 209 -11.75 -10.57 5.03
N ASP A 210 -12.40 -9.52 5.52
CA ASP A 210 -12.26 -9.05 6.91
C ASP A 210 -13.09 -9.92 7.85
N SER A 211 -14.39 -10.05 7.56
CA SER A 211 -15.34 -10.82 8.36
C SER A 211 -16.26 -11.64 7.45
N ILE A 212 -16.76 -12.76 7.98
CA ILE A 212 -17.66 -13.66 7.25
C ILE A 212 -18.81 -14.07 8.18
N ASP A 213 -20.03 -13.90 7.70
CA ASP A 213 -21.23 -14.28 8.44
C ASP A 213 -21.48 -15.80 8.36
N PRO A 214 -22.31 -16.34 9.27
CA PRO A 214 -22.76 -17.73 9.18
C PRO A 214 -23.42 -18.04 7.83
N LEU A 215 -23.44 -19.33 7.46
CA LEU A 215 -24.18 -19.79 6.29
C LEU A 215 -25.68 -19.55 6.49
N THR A 216 -26.28 -18.81 5.57
CA THR A 216 -27.72 -18.50 5.57
C THR A 216 -28.34 -18.86 4.22
N LYS A 217 -29.61 -18.53 4.03
CA LYS A 217 -30.31 -18.62 2.74
C LYS A 217 -30.62 -17.22 2.24
N ALA A 218 -30.30 -16.95 0.98
CA ALA A 218 -30.71 -15.72 0.31
C ALA A 218 -32.23 -15.72 0.00
N ALA A 219 -32.73 -14.63 -0.55
CA ALA A 219 -34.15 -14.47 -0.90
C ALA A 219 -34.66 -15.54 -1.91
N ASP A 220 -33.77 -16.11 -2.72
CA ASP A 220 -34.07 -17.22 -3.64
C ASP A 220 -33.99 -18.62 -2.98
N GLY A 221 -33.84 -18.68 -1.66
CA GLY A 221 -33.74 -19.90 -0.88
C GLY A 221 -32.39 -20.64 -0.98
N LYS A 222 -31.45 -20.15 -1.78
CA LYS A 222 -30.14 -20.78 -1.98
C LYS A 222 -29.16 -20.42 -0.88
N PRO A 223 -28.20 -21.30 -0.55
CA PRO A 223 -27.14 -20.99 0.41
C PRO A 223 -26.39 -19.72 0.03
N THR A 224 -26.05 -18.91 1.03
CA THR A 224 -25.23 -17.70 0.85
C THR A 224 -24.42 -17.44 2.10
N ARG A 225 -23.26 -16.80 1.94
CA ARG A 225 -22.51 -16.19 3.04
C ARG A 225 -22.25 -14.73 2.72
N GLU A 226 -22.48 -13.87 3.69
CA GLU A 226 -22.15 -12.47 3.56
C GLU A 226 -20.75 -12.24 4.09
N ALA A 227 -19.96 -11.48 3.35
CA ALA A 227 -18.57 -11.19 3.68
C ALA A 227 -18.36 -9.69 3.68
N ARG A 228 -17.68 -9.15 4.71
CA ARG A 228 -17.07 -7.84 4.61
C ARG A 228 -15.71 -8.02 3.94
N VAL A 229 -15.54 -7.37 2.79
CA VAL A 229 -14.33 -7.49 1.98
C VAL A 229 -13.66 -6.13 1.93
N VAL A 230 -12.34 -6.12 2.14
CA VAL A 230 -11.49 -4.94 1.95
C VAL A 230 -10.76 -5.09 0.62
N GLU A 231 -10.75 -4.04 -0.17
CA GLU A 231 -10.12 -4.02 -1.48
C GLU A 231 -9.62 -2.63 -1.87
N SER A 232 -8.61 -2.59 -2.74
CA SER A 232 -8.31 -1.40 -3.54
C SER A 232 -8.62 -1.68 -4.99
N THR A 233 -9.50 -0.89 -5.61
CA THR A 233 -9.98 -1.16 -6.99
C THR A 233 -10.29 0.11 -7.77
N ALA A 234 -10.19 0.05 -9.10
CA ALA A 234 -10.70 1.11 -9.98
C ALA A 234 -12.21 0.98 -10.28
N PHE A 235 -12.92 0.08 -9.60
CA PHE A 235 -14.34 -0.13 -9.80
C PHE A 235 -15.15 0.80 -8.90
N SER A 236 -15.81 1.79 -9.50
CA SER A 236 -16.62 2.79 -8.80
C SER A 236 -18.01 2.31 -8.36
N GLY A 237 -18.40 1.10 -8.76
CA GLY A 237 -19.74 0.54 -8.52
C GLY A 237 -19.98 -0.06 -7.13
N LEU A 238 -19.08 0.12 -6.16
CA LEU A 238 -19.18 -0.47 -4.82
C LEU A 238 -20.15 0.28 -3.87
N GLY A 239 -20.96 1.20 -4.39
CA GLY A 239 -22.09 1.80 -3.67
C GLY A 239 -21.74 2.97 -2.73
N ASN A 240 -20.47 3.14 -2.36
CA ASN A 240 -19.99 4.33 -1.63
C ASN A 240 -19.48 5.45 -2.56
N GLY A 241 -19.51 5.23 -3.88
CA GLY A 241 -19.09 6.18 -4.90
C GLY A 241 -17.59 6.48 -4.92
N ARG A 242 -16.74 5.63 -4.31
CA ARG A 242 -15.29 5.83 -4.24
C ARG A 242 -14.55 4.78 -5.05
N ASP A 243 -13.65 5.23 -5.91
CA ASP A 243 -12.58 4.39 -6.45
C ASP A 243 -11.44 4.29 -5.43
N GLY A 244 -10.78 3.12 -5.38
CA GLY A 244 -9.61 2.84 -4.58
C GLY A 244 -9.87 2.03 -3.33
N LEU A 245 -9.09 2.29 -2.28
CA LEU A 245 -9.08 1.53 -1.03
C LEU A 245 -10.35 1.76 -0.23
N GLN A 246 -11.06 0.68 0.05
CA GLN A 246 -12.35 0.69 0.72
C GLN A 246 -12.72 -0.71 1.22
N ASN A 247 -13.85 -0.79 1.91
CA ASN A 247 -14.53 -2.04 2.21
C ASN A 247 -16.01 -1.99 1.85
N SER A 248 -16.56 -3.15 1.47
CA SER A 248 -17.98 -3.31 1.16
C SER A 248 -18.46 -4.72 1.53
N LEU A 249 -19.79 -4.91 1.53
CA LEU A 249 -20.40 -6.22 1.75
C LEU A 249 -20.51 -6.96 0.43
N TYR A 250 -20.12 -8.23 0.43
CA TYR A 250 -20.24 -9.16 -0.69
C TYR A 250 -21.18 -10.30 -0.30
N ALA A 251 -21.79 -10.96 -1.27
CA ALA A 251 -22.48 -12.23 -1.06
C ALA A 251 -21.79 -13.36 -1.83
N ILE A 252 -21.41 -14.43 -1.15
CA ILE A 252 -20.79 -15.63 -1.72
C ILE A 252 -21.87 -16.68 -1.92
N ARG A 253 -22.16 -17.04 -3.17
CA ARG A 253 -23.42 -17.71 -3.56
C ARG A 253 -23.28 -19.19 -3.84
N SER A 254 -22.21 -19.60 -4.51
CA SER A 254 -22.01 -20.98 -4.96
C SER A 254 -20.56 -21.20 -5.29
N VAL A 255 -20.15 -22.47 -5.41
CA VAL A 255 -18.84 -22.89 -5.89
C VAL A 255 -19.03 -23.98 -6.94
N ASP A 256 -18.29 -23.88 -8.05
CA ASP A 256 -18.34 -24.86 -9.14
C ASP A 256 -17.32 -25.99 -8.96
N ALA A 257 -17.33 -26.96 -9.89
CA ALA A 257 -16.40 -28.09 -9.89
C ALA A 257 -14.92 -27.67 -10.09
N HIS A 258 -14.67 -26.44 -10.56
CA HIS A 258 -13.34 -25.87 -10.75
C HIS A 258 -12.92 -24.96 -9.58
N LYS A 259 -13.62 -25.05 -8.44
CA LYS A 259 -13.38 -24.25 -7.23
C LYS A 259 -13.53 -22.75 -7.45
N LYS A 260 -14.33 -22.34 -8.44
CA LYS A 260 -14.67 -20.92 -8.66
C LYS A 260 -15.93 -20.59 -7.90
N PHE A 261 -15.84 -19.60 -7.04
CA PHE A 261 -16.96 -19.07 -6.28
C PHE A 261 -17.66 -17.99 -7.08
N THR A 262 -18.99 -18.07 -7.15
CA THR A 262 -19.82 -16.95 -7.62
C THR A 262 -20.05 -15.99 -6.48
N ILE A 263 -19.69 -14.73 -6.67
CA ILE A 263 -19.87 -13.65 -5.69
C ILE A 263 -20.73 -12.53 -6.26
N GLU A 264 -21.40 -11.76 -5.40
CA GLU A 264 -22.03 -10.48 -5.73
C GLU A 264 -21.14 -9.34 -5.19
N ARG A 265 -20.67 -8.44 -6.07
CA ARG A 265 -19.73 -7.34 -5.76
C ARG A 265 -20.29 -5.97 -6.21
N PRO A 266 -20.77 -5.11 -5.29
CA PRO A 266 -21.08 -5.42 -3.89
C PRO A 266 -22.30 -6.36 -3.81
N LYS A 267 -22.75 -6.73 -2.61
CA LYS A 267 -23.96 -7.51 -2.37
C LYS A 267 -25.16 -6.89 -3.12
N GLY A 268 -25.90 -7.71 -3.86
CA GLY A 268 -26.98 -7.26 -4.75
C GLY A 268 -26.52 -6.63 -6.08
N GLY A 269 -25.21 -6.53 -6.30
CA GLY A 269 -24.58 -6.04 -7.53
C GLY A 269 -24.36 -7.12 -8.58
N GLY A 270 -23.40 -6.88 -9.47
CA GLY A 270 -23.01 -7.82 -10.52
C GLY A 270 -22.41 -9.10 -9.94
N LYS A 271 -22.54 -10.20 -10.70
CA LYS A 271 -21.94 -11.49 -10.34
C LYS A 271 -20.57 -11.64 -10.94
N ASP A 272 -19.59 -11.94 -10.11
CA ASP A 272 -18.22 -12.26 -10.50
C ASP A 272 -17.86 -13.71 -10.14
N LEU A 273 -16.79 -14.23 -10.75
CA LEU A 273 -16.17 -15.49 -10.38
C LEU A 273 -14.82 -15.22 -9.72
N VAL A 274 -14.54 -15.89 -8.61
CA VAL A 274 -13.26 -15.78 -7.90
C VAL A 274 -12.77 -17.13 -7.38
N TYR A 275 -11.47 -17.27 -7.21
CA TYR A 275 -10.88 -18.28 -6.34
C TYR A 275 -10.82 -17.74 -4.91
N ILE A 276 -11.19 -18.56 -3.93
CA ILE A 276 -11.03 -18.23 -2.51
C ILE A 276 -9.98 -19.15 -1.89
N SER A 277 -9.02 -18.59 -1.17
CA SER A 277 -7.90 -19.33 -0.57
C SER A 277 -7.49 -18.72 0.78
N PRO A 278 -7.01 -19.52 1.76
CA PRO A 278 -6.32 -18.97 2.92
C PRO A 278 -5.13 -18.11 2.49
N LEU A 279 -4.95 -16.96 3.14
CA LEU A 279 -3.76 -16.12 2.94
C LEU A 279 -2.48 -16.72 3.56
N SER A 280 -2.63 -17.52 4.62
CA SER A 280 -1.57 -18.23 5.33
C SER A 280 -1.84 -19.73 5.32
#